data_AF-A0A256AD54-F1
#
_entry.id   AF-A0A256AD54-F1
#
_cell.length_a   1.000
_cell.length_b   1.000
_cell.length_c   1.000
_cell.angle_alpha   90.00
_cell.angle_beta   90.00
_cell.angle_gamma   90.00
#
_symmetry.space_group_name_H-M   'P 1'
#
loop_
_entity.id
_entity.type
_entity.pdbx_description
1 polymer ?
#
loop_
_entity_poly.entity_id
_entity_poly.type
_entity_poly.pdbx_seq_one_letter_code
_entity_poly.pdbx_strand_id
1 'polypeptide(L)'
;MKKLVLALFGALLLLTSCDGRRFYFYSPDGKQSFTVVKKGDYRYIYDGDSWIFPDTNYIKIDVSRVDETLDGLEVCWNPQESGWEIFQFDCQIVENKLDSTKFRFSCLPSKKIVGEYDFSKYRKPSCFSFNFYTEKLSHNSGRTIVK
;
A
#
# COMPACT_ATOMS: atom_id res chain seq x y z
N MET A 1 47.54 14.22 -14.06
CA MET A 1 46.87 12.95 -13.69
C MET A 1 46.23 12.91 -12.31
N LYS A 2 46.40 13.91 -11.41
CA LYS A 2 45.77 13.88 -10.06
C LYS A 2 44.36 14.50 -9.97
N LYS A 3 43.94 15.30 -10.96
CA LYS A 3 42.63 15.98 -10.96
C LYS A 3 41.48 15.15 -11.58
N LEU A 4 41.80 14.09 -12.33
CA LEU A 4 40.80 13.25 -13.00
C LEU A 4 40.21 12.18 -12.06
N VAL A 5 40.96 11.75 -11.04
CA VAL A 5 40.53 10.72 -10.08
C VAL A 5 39.51 11.28 -9.07
N LEU A 6 39.57 12.58 -8.75
CA LEU A 6 38.61 13.21 -7.83
C LEU A 6 37.20 13.36 -8.43
N ALA A 7 37.08 13.48 -9.76
CA ALA A 7 35.79 13.63 -10.42
C ALA A 7 34.99 12.31 -10.47
N LEU A 8 35.68 11.16 -10.50
CA LEU A 8 35.03 9.84 -10.50
C LEU A 8 34.45 9.44 -9.13
N PHE A 9 35.02 9.92 -8.02
CA PHE A 9 34.47 9.69 -6.68
C PHE A 9 33.29 10.61 -6.33
N GLY A 10 33.21 11.80 -6.94
CA GLY A 10 32.08 12.73 -6.74
C GLY A 10 30.80 12.30 -7.46
N ALA A 11 30.90 11.56 -8.57
CA ALA A 11 29.76 11.08 -9.34
C ALA A 11 29.09 9.82 -8.74
N LEU A 12 29.79 9.06 -7.89
CA LEU A 12 29.27 7.81 -7.33
C LEU A 12 28.34 8.00 -6.11
N LEU A 13 28.25 9.22 -5.56
CA LEU A 13 27.48 9.51 -4.35
C LEU A 13 26.03 9.96 -4.61
N LEU A 14 25.58 10.00 -5.86
CA LEU A 14 24.24 10.52 -6.24
C LEU A 14 23.18 9.45 -6.54
N LEU A 15 23.47 8.17 -6.32
CA LEU A 15 22.51 7.07 -6.54
C LEU A 15 22.05 6.39 -5.26
N THR A 16 21.98 7.12 -4.14
CA THR A 16 21.14 6.68 -3.02
C THR A 16 19.68 6.88 -3.43
N SER A 17 19.16 5.95 -4.24
CA SER A 17 17.71 5.76 -4.40
C SER A 17 17.17 5.60 -3.00
N CYS A 18 16.45 6.62 -2.53
CA CYS A 18 15.70 6.51 -1.29
C CYS A 18 14.53 5.58 -1.61
N ASP A 19 14.76 4.28 -1.51
CA ASP A 19 13.71 3.29 -1.73
C ASP A 19 12.62 3.56 -0.70
N GLY A 20 11.44 3.96 -1.18
CA GLY A 20 10.29 4.22 -0.33
C GLY A 20 9.98 3.00 0.51
N ARG A 21 9.56 3.22 1.77
CA ARG A 21 9.18 2.13 2.68
C ARG A 21 8.15 1.23 2.00
N ARG A 22 8.35 -0.07 2.18
CA ARG A 22 7.46 -1.12 1.66
C ARG A 22 6.84 -1.86 2.82
N PHE A 23 5.59 -2.24 2.64
CA PHE A 23 4.84 -3.04 3.58
C PHE A 23 4.30 -4.25 2.85
N TYR A 24 4.66 -5.44 3.33
CA TYR A 24 4.17 -6.70 2.79
C TYR A 24 3.04 -7.22 3.66
N PHE A 25 1.90 -7.56 3.04
CA PHE A 25 0.76 -8.11 3.74
C PHE A 25 0.48 -9.52 3.23
N TYR A 26 0.32 -10.46 4.14
CA TYR A 26 0.08 -11.87 3.81
C TYR A 26 -1.31 -12.29 4.26
N SER A 27 -1.97 -13.13 3.45
CA SER A 27 -3.23 -13.76 3.81
C SER A 27 -3.05 -14.64 5.04
N PRO A 28 -4.11 -14.94 5.81
CA PRO A 28 -4.01 -15.78 7.01
C PRO A 28 -3.44 -17.18 6.74
N ASP A 29 -3.58 -17.70 5.52
CA ASP A 29 -3.01 -18.98 5.08
C ASP A 29 -1.64 -18.84 4.40
N GLY A 30 -1.13 -17.62 4.23
CA GLY A 30 0.16 -17.29 3.63
C GLY A 30 0.25 -17.51 2.12
N LYS A 31 -0.85 -17.89 1.44
CA LYS A 31 -0.82 -18.23 0.00
C LYS A 31 -0.90 -17.03 -0.93
N GLN A 32 -1.46 -15.92 -0.45
CA GLN A 32 -1.55 -14.67 -1.19
C GLN A 32 -0.92 -13.56 -0.40
N SER A 33 -0.36 -12.59 -1.11
CA SER A 33 0.21 -11.40 -0.52
C SER A 33 -0.02 -10.21 -1.42
N PHE A 34 0.10 -9.03 -0.85
CA PHE A 34 0.22 -7.80 -1.61
C PHE A 34 1.24 -6.89 -0.95
N THR A 35 1.83 -6.02 -1.74
CA THR A 35 2.81 -5.04 -1.29
C THR A 35 2.28 -3.64 -1.47
N VAL A 36 2.57 -2.77 -0.50
CA VAL A 36 2.29 -1.34 -0.56
C VAL A 36 3.61 -0.57 -0.55
N VAL A 37 3.76 0.38 -1.47
CA VAL A 37 4.92 1.29 -1.51
C VAL A 37 4.47 2.72 -1.79
N LYS A 38 5.02 3.69 -1.04
CA LYS A 38 4.83 5.12 -1.29
C LYS A 38 6.03 5.68 -2.07
N LYS A 39 5.79 6.42 -3.15
CA LYS A 39 6.80 7.16 -3.92
C LYS A 39 6.30 8.58 -4.16
N GLY A 40 6.81 9.54 -3.37
CA GLY A 40 6.30 10.90 -3.36
C GLY A 40 4.82 10.92 -2.96
N ASP A 41 4.00 11.58 -3.77
CA ASP A 41 2.55 11.72 -3.57
C ASP A 41 1.73 10.50 -3.99
N TYR A 42 2.38 9.47 -4.54
CA TYR A 42 1.71 8.28 -5.03
C TYR A 42 1.94 7.09 -4.11
N ARG A 43 0.88 6.31 -3.89
CA ARG A 43 0.95 4.97 -3.32
C ARG A 43 0.64 3.95 -4.39
N TYR A 44 1.41 2.87 -4.38
CA TYR A 44 1.20 1.73 -5.24
C TYR A 44 0.86 0.52 -4.38
N ILE A 45 -0.12 -0.26 -4.82
CA ILE A 45 -0.51 -1.53 -4.21
C ILE A 45 -0.46 -2.58 -5.32
N TYR A 46 0.25 -3.68 -5.12
CA TYR A 46 0.42 -4.71 -6.15
C TYR A 46 0.46 -6.12 -5.58
N ASP A 47 0.10 -7.09 -6.42
CA ASP A 47 0.07 -8.52 -6.08
C ASP A 47 1.48 -9.07 -5.80
N GLY A 48 1.60 -9.88 -4.76
CA GLY A 48 2.85 -10.54 -4.35
C GLY A 48 3.74 -9.71 -3.41
N ASP A 49 4.85 -10.30 -2.99
CA ASP A 49 5.84 -9.75 -2.05
C ASP A 49 7.20 -9.45 -2.72
N SER A 50 7.16 -8.89 -3.93
CA SER A 50 8.34 -8.62 -4.75
C SER A 50 9.03 -7.29 -4.41
N TRP A 51 10.37 -7.29 -4.40
CA TRP A 51 11.15 -6.05 -4.40
C TRP A 51 11.15 -5.32 -5.75
N ILE A 52 10.87 -6.03 -6.83
CA ILE A 52 10.79 -5.44 -8.17
C ILE A 52 9.38 -4.92 -8.36
N PHE A 53 9.26 -3.63 -8.67
CA PHE A 53 7.97 -3.02 -9.00
C PHE A 53 7.43 -3.64 -10.29
N PRO A 54 6.20 -4.18 -10.31
CA PRO A 54 5.70 -4.89 -11.47
C PRO A 54 5.14 -3.94 -12.54
N ASP A 55 5.26 -4.32 -13.81
CA ASP A 55 4.67 -3.59 -14.93
C ASP A 55 3.15 -3.81 -15.05
N THR A 56 2.61 -4.82 -14.37
CA THR A 56 1.21 -5.25 -14.37
C THR A 56 0.72 -5.57 -12.96
N ASN A 57 -0.59 -5.76 -12.78
CA ASN A 57 -1.19 -6.22 -11.51
C ASN A 57 -0.90 -5.29 -10.32
N TYR A 58 -1.08 -3.99 -10.56
CA TYR A 58 -0.94 -2.95 -9.55
C TYR A 58 -2.06 -1.93 -9.66
N ILE A 59 -2.25 -1.15 -8.61
CA ILE A 59 -2.99 0.09 -8.61
C ILE A 59 -2.09 1.21 -8.14
N LYS A 60 -2.20 2.36 -8.80
CA LYS A 60 -1.55 3.62 -8.42
C LYS A 60 -2.65 4.58 -7.96
N ILE A 61 -2.47 5.09 -6.75
CA ILE A 61 -3.35 6.09 -6.16
C ILE A 61 -2.55 7.33 -5.77
N ASP A 62 -3.16 8.48 -5.97
CA ASP A 62 -2.70 9.76 -5.43
C ASP A 62 -3.18 9.88 -3.98
N VAL A 63 -2.24 10.13 -3.08
CA VAL A 63 -2.44 10.31 -1.64
C VAL A 63 -1.92 11.67 -1.16
N SER A 64 -1.68 12.63 -2.07
CA SER A 64 -1.23 14.00 -1.74
C SER A 64 -2.15 14.74 -0.77
N ARG A 65 -3.43 14.36 -0.72
CA ARG A 65 -4.46 14.98 0.13
C ARG A 65 -4.69 14.23 1.44
N VAL A 66 -4.14 13.04 1.59
CA VAL A 66 -4.34 12.23 2.79
C VAL A 66 -3.57 12.85 3.94
N ASP A 67 -4.27 13.19 5.02
CA ASP A 67 -3.62 13.58 6.27
C ASP A 67 -2.74 12.45 6.80
N GLU A 68 -1.48 12.73 7.09
CA GLU A 68 -0.50 11.70 7.49
C GLU A 68 -0.97 10.90 8.71
N THR A 69 -1.64 11.52 9.68
CA THR A 69 -2.11 10.83 10.90
C THR A 69 -3.29 9.89 10.63
N LEU A 70 -4.05 10.16 9.58
CA LEU A 70 -5.18 9.36 9.11
C LEU A 70 -4.79 8.42 7.95
N ASP A 71 -3.52 8.43 7.55
CA ASP A 71 -3.05 7.64 6.42
C ASP A 71 -3.03 6.15 6.77
N GLY A 72 -3.98 5.41 6.22
CA GLY A 72 -4.10 3.99 6.45
C GLY A 72 -4.94 3.24 5.45
N LEU A 73 -4.81 1.91 5.50
CA LEU A 73 -5.64 0.97 4.78
C LEU A 73 -6.59 0.26 5.72
N GLU A 74 -7.80 0.05 5.22
CA GLU A 74 -8.75 -0.89 5.79
C GLU A 74 -8.83 -2.09 4.86
N VAL A 75 -8.55 -3.28 5.39
CA VAL A 75 -8.34 -4.47 4.57
C VAL A 75 -9.15 -5.63 5.12
N CYS A 76 -9.78 -6.40 4.25
CA CYS A 76 -10.38 -7.67 4.57
C CYS A 76 -9.88 -8.77 3.64
N TRP A 77 -9.68 -9.95 4.20
CA TRP A 77 -9.41 -11.17 3.47
C TRP A 77 -10.69 -12.00 3.37
N ASN A 78 -11.19 -12.22 2.15
CA ASN A 78 -12.31 -13.09 1.85
C ASN A 78 -11.97 -14.03 0.68
N PRO A 79 -11.57 -15.28 0.96
CA PRO A 79 -11.19 -16.23 -0.08
C PRO A 79 -12.36 -16.67 -0.97
N GLN A 80 -13.62 -16.43 -0.55
CA GLN A 80 -14.81 -16.84 -1.30
C GLN A 80 -15.25 -15.80 -2.34
N GLU A 81 -15.00 -14.51 -2.09
CA GLU A 81 -15.55 -13.45 -2.94
C GLU A 81 -14.56 -12.81 -3.88
N SER A 82 -13.30 -12.56 -3.47
CA SER A 82 -12.27 -11.94 -4.32
C SER A 82 -10.86 -11.92 -3.69
N GLY A 83 -10.54 -12.72 -2.68
CA GLY A 83 -9.25 -12.63 -1.98
C GLY A 83 -9.16 -11.36 -1.12
N TRP A 84 -8.60 -10.27 -1.64
CA TRP A 84 -8.38 -9.02 -0.90
C TRP A 84 -9.45 -7.96 -1.19
N GLU A 85 -10.07 -7.42 -0.15
CA GLU A 85 -10.79 -6.15 -0.19
C GLU A 85 -9.94 -5.08 0.49
N ILE A 86 -9.61 -4.01 -0.23
CA ILE A 86 -8.73 -2.94 0.24
C ILE A 86 -9.43 -1.61 0.07
N PHE A 87 -9.45 -0.81 1.13
CA PHE A 87 -9.97 0.54 1.14
C PHE A 87 -8.94 1.53 1.65
N GLN A 88 -8.81 2.65 0.94
CA GLN A 88 -8.00 3.79 1.35
C GLN A 88 -8.90 5.02 1.46
N PHE A 89 -8.77 5.74 2.57
CA PHE A 89 -9.44 7.01 2.79
C PHE A 89 -8.70 8.16 2.06
N ASP A 90 -9.48 9.09 1.49
CA ASP A 90 -9.05 10.34 0.85
C ASP A 90 -7.98 10.22 -0.24
N CYS A 91 -8.09 9.20 -1.08
CA CYS A 91 -7.22 9.04 -2.23
C CYS A 91 -7.93 9.42 -3.55
N GLN A 92 -7.17 9.32 -4.65
CA GLN A 92 -7.71 9.30 -6.01
C GLN A 92 -7.03 8.19 -6.81
N ILE A 93 -7.81 7.35 -7.49
CA ILE A 93 -7.26 6.32 -8.39
C ILE A 93 -6.69 7.01 -9.63
N VAL A 94 -5.40 6.80 -9.90
CA VAL A 94 -4.69 7.33 -11.07
C VAL A 94 -4.62 6.26 -12.15
N GLU A 95 -4.35 5.01 -11.77
CA GLU A 95 -4.26 3.88 -12.67
C GLU A 95 -4.61 2.59 -11.92
N ASN A 96 -5.41 1.72 -12.52
CA ASN A 96 -5.77 0.43 -11.93
C ASN A 96 -5.61 -0.70 -12.94
N LYS A 97 -4.66 -1.60 -12.64
CA LYS A 97 -4.34 -2.81 -13.38
C LYS A 97 -4.43 -4.05 -12.49
N LEU A 98 -4.99 -3.94 -11.28
CA LEU A 98 -5.14 -5.08 -10.37
C LEU A 98 -6.04 -6.15 -10.98
N ASP A 99 -5.68 -7.40 -10.76
CA ASP A 99 -6.51 -8.55 -11.08
C ASP A 99 -7.78 -8.52 -10.22
N SER A 100 -8.92 -8.19 -10.85
CA SER A 100 -10.20 -8.06 -10.16
C SER A 100 -10.73 -9.39 -9.60
N THR A 101 -10.13 -10.53 -9.96
CA THR A 101 -10.47 -11.83 -9.35
C THR A 101 -9.80 -12.02 -7.98
N LYS A 102 -8.72 -11.27 -7.69
CA LYS A 102 -7.95 -11.32 -6.44
C LYS A 102 -8.02 -10.05 -5.60
N PHE A 103 -8.49 -8.94 -6.18
CA PHE A 103 -8.52 -7.66 -5.53
C PHE A 103 -9.82 -6.90 -5.80
N ARG A 104 -10.44 -6.40 -4.73
CA ARG A 104 -11.42 -5.33 -4.76
C ARG A 104 -10.81 -4.12 -4.08
N PHE A 105 -10.44 -3.11 -4.86
CA PHE A 105 -9.93 -1.85 -4.32
C PHE A 105 -11.02 -0.77 -4.36
N SER A 106 -11.14 -0.03 -3.27
CA SER A 106 -12.04 1.13 -3.16
C SER A 106 -11.31 2.33 -2.57
N CYS A 107 -11.70 3.51 -3.05
CA CYS A 107 -11.09 4.77 -2.70
C CYS A 107 -12.17 5.84 -2.72
N LEU A 108 -12.33 6.57 -1.61
CA LEU A 108 -13.30 7.64 -1.51
C LEU A 108 -12.58 8.97 -1.24
N PRO A 109 -12.85 10.03 -2.02
CA PRO A 109 -12.32 11.36 -1.73
C PRO A 109 -12.99 11.95 -0.48
N SER A 110 -12.23 12.66 0.36
CA SER A 110 -12.67 13.25 1.64
C SER A 110 -13.97 14.04 1.57
N LYS A 111 -14.22 14.76 0.46
CA LYS A 111 -15.44 15.55 0.24
C LYS A 111 -16.74 14.72 0.23
N LYS A 112 -16.66 13.39 0.07
CA LYS A 112 -17.81 12.49 0.10
C LYS A 112 -18.07 11.87 1.49
N ILE A 113 -17.21 12.12 2.49
CA ILE A 113 -17.19 11.35 3.75
C ILE A 113 -17.54 12.21 4.96
N VAL A 114 -18.44 13.19 4.80
CA VAL A 114 -19.12 13.76 5.96
C VAL A 114 -20.35 12.89 6.25
N GLY A 115 -20.15 11.79 6.98
CA GLY A 115 -21.23 11.06 7.68
C GLY A 115 -21.64 9.66 7.20
N GLU A 116 -21.16 9.15 6.06
CA GLU A 116 -21.75 7.94 5.44
C GLU A 116 -20.90 6.66 5.43
N TYR A 117 -19.58 6.72 5.65
CA TYR A 117 -18.76 5.50 5.55
C TYR A 117 -18.64 4.77 6.88
N ASP A 118 -19.34 3.65 7.00
CA ASP A 118 -19.29 2.78 8.17
C ASP A 118 -18.05 1.87 8.15
N PHE A 119 -17.04 2.24 8.94
CA PHE A 119 -15.84 1.43 9.15
C PHE A 119 -16.07 0.18 10.00
N SER A 120 -17.26 -0.03 10.57
CA SER A 120 -17.57 -1.21 11.38
C SER A 120 -17.33 -2.52 10.63
N LYS A 121 -17.48 -2.53 9.29
CA LYS A 121 -17.23 -3.72 8.48
C LYS A 121 -15.79 -4.23 8.57
N TYR A 122 -14.81 -3.37 8.83
CA TYR A 122 -13.39 -3.73 8.96
C TYR A 122 -12.99 -4.19 10.37
N ARG A 123 -13.93 -4.18 11.32
CA ARG A 123 -13.73 -4.73 12.67
C ARG A 123 -14.11 -6.21 12.77
N LYS A 124 -14.46 -6.84 11.64
CA LYS A 124 -14.88 -8.25 11.54
C LYS A 124 -13.67 -9.20 11.51
N PRO A 125 -13.90 -10.52 11.76
CA PRO A 125 -12.89 -11.55 11.52
C PRO A 125 -12.28 -11.46 10.12
N SER A 126 -10.97 -11.67 10.01
CA SER A 126 -10.19 -11.59 8.75
C SER A 126 -10.06 -10.19 8.15
N CYS A 127 -10.37 -9.16 8.92
CA CYS A 127 -10.09 -7.77 8.55
C CYS A 127 -9.01 -7.16 9.47
N PHE A 128 -8.35 -6.12 8.99
CA PHE A 128 -7.41 -5.32 9.76
C PHE A 128 -7.36 -3.89 9.24
N SER A 129 -6.91 -2.99 10.10
CA SER A 129 -6.57 -1.62 9.73
C SER A 129 -5.05 -1.45 9.86
N PHE A 130 -4.40 -0.85 8.87
CA PHE A 130 -2.97 -0.52 8.94
C PHE A 130 -2.78 0.98 8.82
N ASN A 131 -2.15 1.59 9.82
CA ASN A 131 -1.83 3.02 9.81
C ASN A 131 -0.36 3.21 9.42
N PHE A 132 -0.11 3.89 8.29
CA PHE A 132 1.23 4.07 7.73
C PHE A 132 2.12 5.01 8.54
N TYR A 133 1.53 5.93 9.32
CA TYR A 133 2.28 6.86 10.16
C TYR A 133 2.83 6.18 11.43
N THR A 134 2.00 5.40 12.09
CA THR A 134 2.38 4.66 13.31
C THR A 134 2.96 3.27 13.03
N GLU A 135 2.84 2.79 11.80
CA GLU A 135 3.20 1.44 11.35
C GLU A 135 2.54 0.34 12.19
N LYS A 136 1.35 0.62 12.71
CA LYS A 136 0.59 -0.31 13.55
C LYS A 136 -0.53 -0.95 12.77
N LEU A 137 -0.62 -2.26 12.95
CA LEU A 137 -1.76 -3.05 12.53
C LEU A 137 -2.73 -3.17 13.71
N SER A 138 -4.00 -2.84 13.47
CA SER A 138 -5.09 -2.90 14.43
C SER A 138 -6.14 -3.91 13.99
N HIS A 139 -6.91 -4.44 14.96
CA HIS A 139 -8.03 -5.36 14.72
C HIS A 139 -7.64 -6.69 14.02
N ASN A 140 -6.38 -7.14 14.15
CA ASN A 140 -5.87 -8.39 13.57
C ASN A 140 -6.54 -9.64 14.16
N SER A 141 -7.73 -9.94 13.70
CA SER A 141 -8.47 -11.15 14.08
C SER A 141 -7.98 -12.39 13.34
N GLY A 142 -7.06 -12.24 12.37
CA GLY A 142 -6.56 -13.32 11.52
C GLY A 142 -5.13 -13.06 11.04
N ARG A 143 -4.15 -13.25 11.93
CA ARG A 143 -2.70 -13.47 11.67
C ARG A 143 -2.09 -12.78 10.43
N THR A 144 -2.46 -11.54 10.12
CA THR A 144 -1.79 -10.80 9.05
C THR A 144 -0.36 -10.48 9.51
N ILE A 145 0.64 -10.88 8.73
CA ILE A 145 2.04 -10.58 8.98
C ILE A 145 2.40 -9.34 8.16
N VAL A 146 3.00 -8.34 8.82
CA VAL A 146 3.59 -7.18 8.15
C VAL A 146 5.10 -7.26 8.30
N LYS A 147 5.83 -7.14 7.20
CA LYS A 147 7.30 -7.07 7.13
C LYS A 147 7.74 -5.81 6.42
#